data_AF-A0A6B3DQL8-F1
#
_entry.id   AF-A0A6B3DQL8-F1
#
_cell.length_a   1.000
_cell.length_b   1.000
_cell.length_c   1.000
_cell.angle_alpha   90.00
_cell.angle_beta   90.00
_cell.angle_gamma   90.00
#
_symmetry.space_group_name_H-M   'P 1'
#
loop_
_entity.id
_entity.type
_entity.pdbx_description
1 polymer ?
#
loop_
_entity_poly.entity_id
_entity_poly.type
_entity_poly.pdbx_seq_one_letter_code
_entity_poly.pdbx_strand_id
1 'polypeptide(L)'
;MANHAITRPCFTVDQVCDLPLSELLPPLDAEVIDVDVNEPGFFGQLVEKRSGHMVLAMPSRQTSIVRDVAARMLIAAALGLEMSRFPSVMQTTVLRDNGEDSDPDMDEALRRVREGRQA
;
A
#
# COMPACT_ATOMS: atom_id res chain seq x y z
N MET A 1 -5.20 -1.94 27.18
CA MET A 1 -4.95 -2.56 25.86
C MET A 1 -3.74 -1.85 25.28
N ALA A 2 -2.65 -2.58 25.02
CA ALA A 2 -1.38 -1.96 24.62
C ALA A 2 -1.45 -1.49 23.16
N ASN A 3 -1.18 -0.20 22.93
CA ASN A 3 -0.88 0.33 21.59
C ASN A 3 0.37 -0.40 21.08
N HIS A 4 0.21 -1.38 20.19
CA HIS A 4 1.32 -1.84 19.37
C HIS A 4 1.64 -0.71 18.39
N ALA A 5 2.68 0.06 18.70
CA ALA A 5 3.29 0.92 17.70
C ALA A 5 3.75 0.00 16.56
N ILE A 6 3.10 0.09 15.40
CA ILE A 6 3.50 -0.65 14.20
C ILE A 6 4.88 -0.13 13.84
N THR A 7 5.91 -0.91 14.15
CA THR A 7 7.30 -0.53 13.89
C THR A 7 7.61 -0.99 12.47
N ARG A 8 7.61 -0.06 11.51
CA ARG A 8 7.97 -0.42 10.13
C ARG A 8 9.45 -0.77 10.05
N PRO A 9 9.83 -1.85 9.35
CA PRO A 9 11.23 -2.13 9.08
C PRO A 9 11.82 -1.00 8.22
N CYS A 10 13.07 -0.62 8.48
CA CYS A 10 13.81 0.30 7.64
C CYS A 10 14.59 -0.48 6.58
N PHE A 11 14.24 -0.30 5.30
CA PHE A 11 15.04 -0.77 4.18
C PHE A 11 15.75 0.40 3.50
N THR A 12 16.91 0.14 2.91
CA THR A 12 17.59 1.04 1.98
C THR A 12 17.15 0.77 0.55
N VAL A 13 17.39 1.72 -0.37
CA VAL A 13 17.11 1.54 -1.80
C VAL A 13 17.83 0.31 -2.34
N ASP A 14 19.12 0.15 -2.00
CA ASP A 14 19.93 -0.98 -2.48
C ASP A 14 19.35 -2.33 -2.00
N GLN A 15 18.90 -2.40 -0.73
CA GLN A 15 18.22 -3.60 -0.24
C GLN A 15 16.93 -3.90 -0.99
N VAL A 16 16.12 -2.87 -1.31
CA VAL A 16 14.89 -3.07 -2.10
C VAL A 16 15.20 -3.50 -3.53
N CYS A 17 16.33 -3.08 -4.10
CA CYS A 17 16.75 -3.48 -5.44
C CYS A 17 17.36 -4.88 -5.49
N ASP A 18 18.12 -5.28 -4.47
CA ASP A 18 18.97 -6.48 -4.52
C ASP A 18 18.35 -7.70 -3.84
N LEU A 19 17.56 -7.52 -2.77
CA LEU A 19 16.98 -8.65 -2.05
C LEU A 19 15.89 -9.35 -2.88
N PRO A 20 15.74 -10.67 -2.82
CA PRO A 20 14.60 -11.32 -3.45
C PRO A 20 13.29 -10.89 -2.78
N LEU A 21 12.19 -10.78 -3.55
CA LEU A 21 10.89 -10.35 -3.00
C LEU A 21 10.42 -11.23 -1.84
N SER A 22 10.73 -12.53 -1.86
CA SER A 22 10.43 -13.45 -0.76
C SER A 22 11.08 -13.08 0.57
N GLU A 23 12.16 -12.30 0.55
CA GLU A 23 12.83 -11.79 1.75
C GLU A 23 12.37 -10.37 2.13
N LEU A 24 11.89 -9.58 1.16
CA LEU A 24 11.35 -8.23 1.39
C LEU A 24 9.94 -8.24 1.99
N LEU A 25 9.07 -9.14 1.52
CA LEU A 25 7.66 -9.13 1.86
C LEU A 25 7.35 -9.50 3.33
N PRO A 26 7.95 -10.55 3.92
CA PRO A 26 7.60 -10.94 5.28
C PRO A 26 7.87 -9.87 6.35
N PRO A 27 9.03 -9.16 6.34
CA PRO A 27 9.26 -8.07 7.29
C PRO A 27 8.26 -6.92 7.17
N LEU A 28 7.68 -6.72 5.98
CA LEU A 28 6.70 -5.66 5.70
C LEU A 28 5.26 -6.07 6.04
N ASP A 29 5.04 -7.29 6.56
CA ASP A 29 3.70 -7.89 6.67
C ASP A 29 2.92 -7.73 5.34
N ALA A 30 3.62 -8.05 4.23
CA ALA A 30 3.13 -7.84 2.89
C ALA A 30 2.83 -9.15 2.17
N GLU A 31 1.76 -9.17 1.39
CA GLU A 31 1.41 -10.28 0.49
C GLU A 31 1.21 -9.80 -0.94
N VAL A 32 1.46 -10.68 -1.91
CA VAL A 32 1.16 -10.42 -3.31
C VAL A 32 -0.11 -11.17 -3.69
N ILE A 33 -1.06 -10.45 -4.28
CA ILE A 33 -2.27 -11.03 -4.84
C ILE A 33 -2.34 -10.75 -6.34
N ASP A 34 -2.88 -11.71 -7.07
CA ASP A 34 -3.19 -11.53 -8.49
C ASP A 34 -4.53 -10.83 -8.65
N VAL A 35 -4.57 -9.86 -9.55
CA VAL A 35 -5.81 -9.20 -9.97
C VAL A 35 -6.01 -9.33 -11.48
N ASP A 36 -7.27 -9.46 -11.89
CA ASP A 36 -7.66 -9.47 -13.29
C ASP A 36 -8.00 -8.04 -13.75
N VAL A 37 -6.95 -7.22 -13.85
CA VAL A 37 -7.03 -5.85 -14.37
C VAL A 37 -6.29 -5.80 -15.70
N ASN A 38 -6.99 -5.39 -16.75
CA ASN A 38 -6.47 -5.30 -18.12
C ASN A 38 -6.33 -3.86 -18.61
N GLU A 39 -6.17 -2.91 -17.69
CA GLU A 39 -6.02 -1.50 -18.02
C GLU A 39 -4.59 -1.20 -18.52
N PRO A 40 -4.43 -0.62 -19.73
CA PRO A 40 -3.11 -0.24 -20.23
C PRO A 40 -2.43 0.76 -19.28
N GLY A 41 -1.19 0.46 -18.90
CA GLY A 41 -0.41 1.31 -17.99
C GLY A 41 -0.62 1.01 -16.50
N PHE A 42 -1.52 0.09 -16.15
CA PHE A 42 -1.64 -0.41 -14.79
C PHE A 42 -0.61 -1.51 -14.53
N PHE A 43 0.36 -1.24 -13.64
CA PHE A 43 1.43 -2.17 -13.28
C PHE A 43 1.24 -2.83 -11.91
N GLY A 44 0.33 -2.31 -11.11
CA GLY A 44 0.00 -2.83 -9.79
C GLY A 44 -0.32 -1.70 -8.81
N GLN A 45 -0.70 -2.09 -7.62
CA GLN A 45 -1.00 -1.18 -6.52
C GLN A 45 -0.55 -1.80 -5.20
N LEU A 46 0.05 -0.99 -4.35
CA LEU A 46 0.31 -1.35 -2.96
C LEU A 46 -0.69 -0.60 -2.07
N VAL A 47 -1.42 -1.36 -1.26
CA VAL A 47 -2.38 -0.83 -0.29
C VAL A 47 -1.93 -1.23 1.10
N GLU A 48 -1.72 -0.24 1.96
CA GLU A 48 -1.50 -0.46 3.38
C GLU A 48 -2.82 -0.36 4.12
N LYS A 49 -3.20 -1.43 4.84
CA LYS A 49 -4.39 -1.44 5.68
C LYS A 49 -4.12 -0.71 6.99
N ARG A 50 -5.18 -0.28 7.68
CA ARG A 50 -5.07 0.31 9.03
C ARG A 50 -4.39 -0.61 10.05
N SER A 51 -4.37 -1.93 9.80
CA SER A 51 -3.66 -2.90 10.64
C SER A 51 -2.14 -2.89 10.45
N GLY A 52 -1.60 -2.20 9.44
CA GLY A 52 -0.20 -2.26 9.02
C GLY A 52 0.07 -3.30 7.93
N HIS A 53 -0.85 -4.24 7.70
CA HIS A 53 -0.75 -5.26 6.66
C HIS A 53 -0.74 -4.61 5.27
N MET A 54 0.19 -5.01 4.42
CA MET A 54 0.33 -4.50 3.07
C MET A 54 -0.14 -5.53 2.04
N VAL A 55 -0.88 -5.08 1.04
CA VAL A 55 -1.33 -5.91 -0.08
C VAL A 55 -0.77 -5.32 -1.37
N LEU A 56 0.03 -6.11 -2.06
CA LEU A 56 0.52 -5.81 -3.40
C LEU A 56 -0.38 -6.50 -4.43
N ALA A 57 -1.29 -5.74 -5.03
CA ALA A 57 -2.17 -6.21 -6.09
C ALA A 57 -1.48 -6.05 -7.45
N MET A 58 -1.26 -7.16 -8.15
CA MET A 58 -0.50 -7.20 -9.41
C MET A 58 -1.31 -7.86 -10.54
N PRO A 59 -1.28 -7.34 -11.77
CA PRO A 59 -1.94 -7.99 -12.90
C PRO A 59 -1.39 -9.40 -13.16
N SER A 60 -2.29 -10.37 -13.32
CA SER A 60 -1.94 -11.78 -13.57
C SER A 60 -1.22 -12.02 -14.89
N ARG A 61 -1.46 -11.17 -15.90
CA ARG A 61 -0.97 -11.36 -17.28
C ARG A 61 0.39 -10.72 -17.56
N GLN A 62 1.01 -10.07 -16.58
CA GLN A 62 2.32 -9.43 -16.75
C GLN A 62 3.46 -10.45 -16.65
N THR A 63 4.55 -10.17 -17.36
CA THR A 63 5.76 -10.98 -17.25
C THR A 63 6.34 -10.90 -15.84
N SER A 64 7.03 -11.95 -15.41
CA SER A 64 7.66 -12.00 -14.08
C SER A 64 8.62 -10.83 -13.84
N ILE A 65 9.36 -10.41 -14.87
CA ILE A 65 10.30 -9.28 -14.79
C ILE A 65 9.56 -7.96 -14.54
N VAL A 66 8.50 -7.69 -15.31
CA VAL A 66 7.71 -6.46 -15.14
C VAL A 66 7.07 -6.43 -13.75
N ARG A 67 6.54 -7.56 -13.30
CA ARG A 67 5.95 -7.68 -11.96
C ARG A 67 6.96 -7.45 -10.86
N ASP A 68 8.16 -8.01 -10.98
CA ASP A 68 9.22 -7.85 -9.98
C ASP A 68 9.67 -6.39 -9.87
N VAL A 69 9.92 -5.72 -11.00
CA VAL A 69 10.27 -4.30 -11.04
C VAL A 69 9.18 -3.44 -10.43
N ALA A 70 7.92 -3.64 -10.84
CA ALA A 70 6.80 -2.87 -10.34
C ALA A 70 6.56 -3.10 -8.84
N ALA A 71 6.71 -4.33 -8.35
CA ALA A 71 6.64 -4.66 -6.92
C ALA A 71 7.69 -3.86 -6.11
N ARG A 72 8.94 -3.86 -6.56
CA ARG A 72 10.04 -3.14 -5.88
C ARG A 72 9.81 -1.63 -5.91
N MET A 73 9.35 -1.09 -7.04
CA MET A 73 9.00 0.33 -7.15
C MET A 73 7.90 0.72 -6.17
N LEU A 74 6.84 -0.09 -6.06
CA LEU A 74 5.72 0.17 -5.16
C LEU A 74 6.15 0.06 -3.68
N ILE A 75 7.00 -0.91 -3.34
CA ILE A 75 7.59 -1.03 -2.01
C ILE A 75 8.47 0.19 -1.68
N ALA A 76 9.36 0.59 -2.59
CA ALA A 76 10.21 1.76 -2.39
C ALA A 76 9.40 3.04 -2.19
N ALA A 77 8.36 3.26 -3.00
CA ALA A 77 7.46 4.39 -2.87
C ALA A 77 6.69 4.38 -1.53
N ALA A 78 6.20 3.21 -1.09
CA ALA A 78 5.50 3.06 0.19
C ALA A 78 6.40 3.32 1.40
N LEU A 79 7.69 3.00 1.28
CA LEU A 79 8.71 3.27 2.29
C LEU A 79 9.28 4.69 2.21
N GLY A 80 8.86 5.51 1.23
CA GLY A 80 9.35 6.87 1.03
C GLY A 80 10.81 6.92 0.58
N LEU A 81 11.29 5.88 -0.10
CA LEU A 81 12.64 5.79 -0.62
C LEU A 81 12.80 6.59 -1.92
N GLU A 82 14.05 6.92 -2.22
CA GLU A 82 14.43 7.67 -3.42
C GLU A 82 14.22 6.80 -4.68
N MET A 83 13.68 7.40 -5.75
CA MET A 83 13.18 6.68 -6.91
C MET A 83 14.10 6.73 -8.14
N SER A 84 15.23 7.46 -8.11
CA SER A 84 16.15 7.62 -9.25
C SER A 84 16.81 6.33 -9.72
N ARG A 85 16.86 5.30 -8.85
CA ARG A 85 17.36 3.96 -9.20
C ARG A 85 16.36 3.15 -10.01
N PHE A 86 15.09 3.54 -10.05
CA PHE A 86 14.05 2.80 -10.76
C PHE A 86 13.84 3.34 -12.18
N PRO A 87 13.37 2.49 -13.11
CA PRO A 87 13.13 2.92 -14.49
C PRO A 87 12.10 4.06 -14.56
N SER A 88 12.44 5.15 -15.25
CA SER A 88 11.55 6.30 -15.43
C SER A 88 10.35 6.04 -16.36
N VAL A 89 10.27 4.85 -16.96
CA VAL A 89 9.15 4.41 -17.82
C VAL A 89 7.91 4.04 -17.02
N MET A 90 8.02 3.92 -15.69
CA MET A 90 6.91 3.71 -14.77
C MET A 90 6.84 4.88 -13.77
N GLN A 91 5.64 5.20 -13.33
CA GLN A 91 5.39 6.26 -12.36
C GLN A 91 4.51 5.72 -11.24
N THR A 92 4.80 6.13 -10.00
CA THR A 92 4.02 5.78 -8.82
C THR A 92 3.32 7.01 -8.29
N THR A 93 2.02 6.91 -8.02
CA THR A 93 1.24 7.95 -7.36
C THR A 93 0.89 7.49 -5.96
N VAL A 94 1.25 8.27 -4.94
CA VAL A 94 0.91 7.97 -3.55
C VAL A 94 -0.40 8.66 -3.21
N LEU A 95 -1.43 7.86 -2.96
CA LEU A 95 -2.71 8.33 -2.43
C LEU A 95 -2.67 8.18 -0.92
N ARG A 96 -2.74 9.30 -0.20
CA ARG A 96 -2.90 9.30 1.25
C ARG A 96 -4.37 9.59 1.54
N ASP A 97 -5.03 8.64 2.18
CA ASP A 97 -6.30 8.91 2.84
C ASP A 97 -5.99 9.72 4.09
N ASN A 98 -6.18 11.04 4.03
CA ASN A 98 -5.99 11.92 5.18
C ASN A 98 -7.14 11.80 6.19
N GLY A 99 -8.18 11.00 5.93
CA GLY A 99 -9.37 10.93 6.78
C GLY A 99 -10.18 12.22 6.82
N GLU A 100 -9.88 13.20 5.95
CA GLU A 100 -10.54 14.51 5.92
C GLU A 100 -11.91 14.48 5.20
N ASP A 101 -12.29 13.36 4.57
CA ASP A 101 -13.62 13.15 3.95
C ASP A 101 -14.66 12.58 4.94
N SER A 102 -14.37 12.56 6.25
CA SER A 102 -15.44 12.47 7.24
C SER A 102 -16.18 13.80 7.26
N ASP A 103 -17.21 13.89 6.41
CA ASP A 103 -18.16 15.01 6.40
C ASP A 103 -18.66 15.23 7.85
N PRO A 104 -18.39 16.39 8.47
CA PRO A 104 -18.75 16.64 9.87
C PRO A 104 -20.26 16.47 10.12
N ASP A 105 -21.07 16.62 9.08
CA ASP A 105 -22.52 16.44 9.15
C ASP A 105 -22.92 14.96 9.33
N MET A 106 -22.14 14.01 8.79
CA MET A 106 -22.38 12.57 8.95
C MET A 106 -22.07 12.08 10.37
N ASP A 107 -21.00 12.58 10.98
CA ASP A 107 -20.62 12.24 12.36
C ASP A 107 -21.67 12.76 13.37
N GLU A 108 -22.18 13.97 13.17
CA GLU A 108 -23.26 14.55 13.99
C GLU A 108 -24.59 13.80 13.79
N ALA A 109 -24.91 13.36 12.57
CA ALA A 109 -26.10 12.55 12.30
C ALA A 109 -26.06 11.18 13.01
N LEU A 110 -24.90 10.50 12.96
CA LEU A 110 -24.70 9.22 13.64
C LEU A 110 -24.76 9.36 15.17
N ARG A 111 -24.26 10.48 15.70
CA ARG A 111 -24.35 10.79 17.13
C ARG A 111 -25.79 10.92 17.59
N ARG A 112 -26.62 11.68 16.86
CA ARG A 112 -28.06 11.84 17.16
C ARG A 112 -28.83 10.53 17.11
N VAL A 113 -28.51 9.62 16.18
CA VAL A 113 -29.15 8.30 16.09
C VAL A 113 -28.79 7.42 17.29
N ARG A 114 -27.54 7.49 17.78
CA ARG A 114 -27.10 6.73 18.97
C ARG A 114 -27.72 7.27 20.26
N GLU A 115 -27.82 8.60 20.38
CA GLU A 115 -28.38 9.27 21.55
C GLU A 115 -29.93 9.22 21.58
N GLY A 116 -30.58 9.19 20.41
CA GLY A 116 -32.04 9.19 20.29
C GLY A 116 -32.73 7.82 20.39
N ARG A 117 -32.00 6.72 20.62
CA ARG A 117 -32.57 5.36 20.72
C ARG A 117 -32.83 4.90 22.17
N GLN A 118 -32.73 5.80 23.14
CA GLN A 118 -33.16 5.61 24.53
C GLN A 118 -34.27 6.60 24.89
N ALA A 119 -35.48 6.37 24.37
CA ALA A 119 -36.72 6.91 24.91
C ALA A 119 -37.84 5.88 24.68
#